data_AF-A0A087SEH5-F1
#
_entry.id   AF-A0A087SEH5-F1
#
_cell.length_a   1.000
_cell.length_b   1.000
_cell.length_c   1.000
_cell.angle_alpha   90.00
_cell.angle_beta   90.00
_cell.angle_gamma   90.00
#
_symmetry.space_group_name_H-M   'P 1'
#
loop_
_entity.id
_entity.type
_entity.pdbx_description
1 polymer ?
#
loop_
_entity_poly.entity_id
_entity_poly.type
_entity_poly.pdbx_seq_one_letter_code
_entity_poly.pdbx_strand_id
1 'polypeptide(L)'
;MSASQAGIPGLDLILEFVSTQEEVELLALVDAQPWEYLAKRRVQHHGMRFEYATRHVEVGAAQAPLPPALHDFVALRLAPRIPGSQALDQVTVNEYVAGVGLSPHVDTHSAFGDTLLSLSLAGPCVMVFRKEGRADVALALPPRSLLVLQGEARHAWQHYIPHRKSDMVGGEVVLRAERRVSFTFRQVRQEGDPCSCPFPDQCDSQGAGIPPTRMAAQRAQCGAGAGSTLEDDHVNGVYNAIAPHFSATRFAVWPKVREFVMALPPGALVADVGCGNGKYFGLRSDIFVLGTDRSTAQRAQCGAGAGSTLEDDHVNGVYNAIAPHFSATRFAVWPKVREFVMALPPGALVADVGCGNGKYFGLRSDIFVLGTDRSTGLAGVASQRVSGGPMRGLQGSLRADVAAADALALPLRPACMDGVLCIAVLHHMSTVARRLALLHQLLSTLCLGGRALVTVWATEQEGMARKLEKWAPLPGSESEANDYLVPWHVPMHRAEAAAAAARPSAVLDGKKSTVCFQRYYHLFRPGELEGLVRQVPGAQLLDAFYDKDNWCVVFGRL
;
A
#
# COMPACT_ATOMS: atom_id res chain seq x y z
N MET A 1 -33.67 20.91 1.47
CA MET A 1 -34.97 20.47 2.01
C MET A 1 -35.12 21.05 3.41
N SER A 2 -36.32 21.50 3.79
CA SER A 2 -36.66 21.82 5.19
C SER A 2 -36.83 20.55 6.02
N ALA A 3 -36.82 20.65 7.36
CA ALA A 3 -37.11 19.50 8.23
C ALA A 3 -38.54 18.95 8.01
N SER A 4 -39.52 19.82 7.76
CA SER A 4 -40.87 19.40 7.39
C SER A 4 -40.92 18.59 6.08
N GLN A 5 -40.08 18.95 5.10
CA GLN A 5 -39.93 18.20 3.84
C GLN A 5 -39.19 16.87 4.02
N ALA A 6 -38.42 16.69 5.10
CA ALA A 6 -37.71 15.45 5.38
C ALA A 6 -38.68 14.30 5.71
N GLY A 7 -39.90 14.60 6.19
CA GLY A 7 -40.93 13.61 6.46
C GLY A 7 -40.59 12.61 7.56
N ILE A 8 -39.68 12.97 8.47
CA ILE A 8 -39.26 12.15 9.61
C ILE A 8 -40.02 12.62 10.86
N PRO A 9 -40.89 11.80 11.47
CA PRO A 9 -41.62 12.20 12.68
C PRO A 9 -40.68 12.54 13.85
N GLY A 10 -40.91 13.69 14.48
CA GLY A 10 -40.10 14.17 15.60
C GLY A 10 -38.74 14.79 15.21
N LEU A 11 -38.51 15.01 13.92
CA LEU A 11 -37.38 15.79 13.40
C LEU A 11 -37.81 17.24 13.16
N ASP A 12 -37.11 18.21 13.74
CA ASP A 12 -37.29 19.63 13.42
C ASP A 12 -35.94 20.36 13.27
N LEU A 13 -35.94 21.47 12.54
CA LEU A 13 -34.77 22.31 12.31
C LEU A 13 -35.15 23.78 12.43
N ILE A 14 -34.65 24.43 13.47
CA ILE A 14 -34.87 25.84 13.72
C ILE A 14 -33.67 26.62 13.20
N LEU A 15 -33.90 27.43 12.17
CA LEU A 15 -32.88 28.30 11.57
C LEU A 15 -32.66 29.55 12.43
N GLU A 16 -31.45 30.10 12.42
CA GLU A 16 -31.09 31.33 13.16
C GLU A 16 -31.54 31.28 14.63
N PHE A 17 -31.38 30.11 15.27
CA PHE A 17 -31.77 29.85 16.66
C PHE A 17 -30.95 30.67 17.67
N VAL A 18 -29.68 30.91 17.33
CA VAL A 18 -28.79 31.84 18.04
C VAL A 18 -28.45 33.02 17.15
N SER A 19 -28.21 34.16 17.75
CA SER A 19 -27.67 35.33 17.03
C SER A 19 -26.19 35.15 16.72
N THR A 20 -25.65 35.99 15.83
CA THR A 20 -24.21 36.02 15.53
C THR A 20 -23.36 36.30 16.77
N GLN A 21 -23.85 37.14 17.69
CA GLN A 21 -23.15 37.45 18.94
C GLN A 21 -23.06 36.22 19.85
N GLU A 22 -24.16 35.49 20.01
CA GLU A 22 -24.19 34.26 20.79
C GLU A 22 -23.34 33.14 20.17
N GLU A 23 -23.30 33.06 18.83
CA GLU A 23 -22.39 32.15 18.14
C GLU A 23 -20.93 32.44 18.50
N VAL A 24 -20.52 33.71 18.52
CA VAL A 24 -19.17 34.12 18.93
C VAL A 24 -18.89 33.75 20.38
N GLU A 25 -19.82 34.02 21.29
CA GLU A 25 -19.67 33.72 22.73
C GLU A 25 -19.55 32.22 23.00
N LEU A 26 -20.39 31.40 22.35
CA LEU A 26 -20.34 29.94 22.47
C LEU A 26 -19.05 29.35 21.90
N LEU A 27 -18.57 29.87 20.76
CA LEU A 27 -17.29 29.44 20.18
C LEU A 27 -16.11 29.82 21.08
N ALA A 28 -16.12 31.04 21.64
CA ALA A 28 -15.09 31.49 22.57
C ALA A 28 -15.05 30.63 23.85
N LEU A 29 -16.22 30.22 24.37
CA LEU A 29 -16.33 29.37 25.55
C LEU A 29 -15.57 28.05 25.38
N VAL A 30 -15.71 27.39 24.23
CA VAL A 30 -15.06 26.09 23.97
C VAL A 30 -13.62 26.25 23.48
N ASP A 31 -13.29 27.35 22.80
CA ASP A 31 -11.92 27.64 22.38
C ASP A 31 -10.99 27.94 23.56
N ALA A 32 -11.55 28.42 24.68
CA ALA A 32 -10.81 28.62 25.92
C ALA A 32 -10.51 27.33 26.71
N GLN A 33 -11.05 26.18 26.29
CA GLN A 33 -10.92 24.89 26.97
C GLN A 33 -10.07 23.90 26.17
N PRO A 34 -9.40 22.95 26.83
CA PRO A 34 -8.63 21.91 26.14
C PRO A 34 -9.57 21.01 25.32
N TRP A 35 -9.05 20.53 24.19
CA TRP A 35 -9.76 19.63 23.30
C TRP A 35 -9.19 18.21 23.38
N GLU A 36 -10.08 17.23 23.36
CA GLU A 36 -9.71 15.82 23.27
C GLU A 36 -9.73 15.35 21.82
N TYR A 37 -8.66 14.71 21.37
CA TYR A 37 -8.58 14.18 20.01
C TYR A 37 -9.17 12.78 19.94
N LEU A 38 -10.28 12.64 19.21
CA LEU A 38 -10.75 11.35 18.70
C LEU A 38 -10.20 11.16 17.29
N ALA A 39 -10.01 9.90 16.87
CA ALA A 39 -9.39 9.46 15.61
C ALA A 39 -9.30 10.47 14.44
N LYS A 40 -10.40 11.18 14.08
CA LYS A 40 -10.42 12.17 13.00
C LYS A 40 -11.00 13.54 13.38
N ARG A 41 -11.48 13.75 14.61
CA ARG A 41 -12.15 14.97 15.06
C ARG A 41 -11.83 15.27 16.51
N ARG A 42 -11.94 16.50 16.96
CA ARG A 42 -11.75 16.84 18.38
C ARG A 42 -13.08 17.08 19.07
N VAL A 43 -13.14 16.76 20.36
CA VAL A 43 -14.36 16.82 21.19
C VAL A 43 -14.08 17.48 22.53
N GLN A 44 -15.15 18.00 23.14
CA GLN A 44 -15.21 18.37 24.56
C GLN A 44 -16.50 17.82 25.15
N HIS A 45 -16.44 17.42 26.42
CA HIS A 45 -17.60 16.97 27.19
C HIS A 45 -17.82 17.91 28.36
N HIS A 46 -19.05 18.39 28.51
CA HIS A 46 -19.50 19.15 29.66
C HIS A 46 -20.67 18.41 30.31
N GLY A 47 -20.75 18.47 31.64
CA GLY A 47 -21.66 17.60 32.38
C GLY A 47 -20.99 16.24 32.61
N MET A 48 -21.66 15.18 32.18
CA MET A 48 -21.09 13.82 32.17
C MET A 48 -20.17 13.59 30.97
N ARG A 49 -19.06 12.89 31.22
CA ARG A 49 -18.16 12.40 30.16
C ARG A 49 -18.84 11.25 29.41
N PHE A 50 -18.81 11.30 28.08
CA PHE A 50 -19.30 10.20 27.23
C PHE A 50 -18.13 9.26 26.90
N GLU A 51 -18.24 8.01 27.32
CA GLU A 51 -17.27 6.96 27.03
C GLU A 51 -17.59 6.31 25.68
N TYR A 52 -16.71 6.54 24.72
CA TYR A 52 -16.90 6.06 23.36
C TYR A 52 -16.76 4.55 23.25
N ALA A 53 -15.97 3.88 24.10
CA ALA A 53 -15.78 2.44 24.05
C ALA A 53 -17.07 1.68 24.38
N THR A 54 -17.77 2.11 25.42
CA THR A 54 -19.02 1.52 25.93
C THR A 54 -20.26 2.17 25.33
N ARG A 55 -20.14 3.36 24.72
CA ARG A 55 -21.25 4.22 24.29
C ARG A 55 -22.20 4.59 25.43
N HIS A 56 -21.66 4.71 26.63
CA HIS A 56 -22.36 5.13 27.83
C HIS A 56 -21.70 6.36 28.43
N VAL A 57 -22.37 6.99 29.38
CA VAL A 57 -21.73 7.94 30.30
C VAL A 57 -21.08 7.16 31.45
N GLU A 58 -19.96 7.65 31.97
CA GLU A 58 -19.30 7.02 33.14
C GLU A 58 -20.20 7.11 34.37
N VAL A 59 -20.82 6.00 34.77
CA VAL A 59 -21.64 5.91 35.98
C VAL A 59 -20.72 5.74 37.20
N GLY A 60 -20.71 6.72 38.12
CA GLY A 60 -19.99 6.64 39.40
C GLY A 60 -19.03 7.80 39.70
N ALA A 61 -18.68 8.63 38.72
CA ALA A 61 -18.09 9.95 38.99
C ALA A 61 -19.22 10.92 39.38
N ALA A 62 -19.01 11.79 40.38
CA ALA A 62 -19.98 12.82 40.71
C ALA A 62 -20.33 13.61 39.44
N GLN A 63 -21.63 13.74 39.14
CA GLN A 63 -22.11 14.47 37.97
C GLN A 63 -21.56 15.89 38.03
N ALA A 64 -20.52 16.18 37.24
CA ALA A 64 -20.00 17.53 37.16
C ALA A 64 -21.14 18.39 36.58
N PRO A 65 -21.52 19.50 37.22
CA PRO A 65 -22.56 20.36 36.67
C PRO A 65 -22.09 20.93 35.33
N LEU A 66 -23.06 21.26 34.44
CA LEU A 66 -22.73 22.05 33.27
C LEU A 66 -22.05 23.37 33.69
N PRO A 67 -21.05 23.85 32.95
CA PRO A 67 -20.51 25.19 33.14
C PRO A 67 -21.65 26.22 33.17
N PRO A 68 -21.58 27.27 34.03
CA PRO A 68 -22.68 28.23 34.19
C PRO A 68 -23.22 28.77 32.87
N ALA A 69 -22.34 29.12 31.92
CA ALA A 69 -22.75 29.60 30.60
C ALA A 69 -23.60 28.58 29.80
N LEU A 70 -23.28 27.28 29.86
CA LEU A 70 -24.06 26.23 29.19
C LEU A 70 -25.34 25.90 29.94
N HIS A 71 -25.31 25.95 31.28
CA HIS A 71 -26.51 25.82 32.09
C HIS A 71 -27.50 26.97 31.78
N ASP A 72 -27.03 28.20 31.80
CA ASP A 72 -27.84 29.38 31.48
C ASP A 72 -28.38 29.31 30.04
N PHE A 73 -27.57 28.80 29.09
CA PHE A 73 -28.04 28.56 27.73
C PHE A 73 -29.19 27.54 27.68
N VAL A 74 -29.09 26.43 28.41
CA VAL A 74 -30.19 25.46 28.52
C VAL A 74 -31.43 26.13 29.13
N ALA A 75 -31.30 26.79 30.28
CA ALA A 75 -32.42 27.36 31.03
C ALA A 75 -33.10 28.53 30.31
N LEU A 76 -32.34 29.41 29.66
CA LEU A 76 -32.83 30.66 29.09
C LEU A 76 -33.10 30.58 27.58
N ARG A 77 -32.44 29.67 26.85
CA ARG A 77 -32.58 29.55 25.38
C ARG A 77 -33.31 28.29 24.96
N LEU A 78 -32.94 27.13 25.49
CA LEU A 78 -33.51 25.84 25.08
C LEU A 78 -34.85 25.58 25.76
N ALA A 79 -34.89 25.55 27.09
CA ALA A 79 -36.04 25.20 27.91
C ALA A 79 -37.34 25.96 27.58
N PRO A 80 -37.31 27.29 27.29
CA PRO A 80 -38.53 28.02 26.96
C PRO A 80 -39.07 27.74 25.55
N ARG A 81 -38.25 27.18 24.66
CA ARG A 81 -38.56 27.03 23.22
C ARG A 81 -38.79 25.58 22.81
N ILE A 82 -38.14 24.64 23.49
CA ILE A 82 -38.13 23.22 23.13
C ILE A 82 -38.68 22.39 24.30
N PRO A 83 -39.90 21.82 24.20
CA PRO A 83 -40.43 20.92 25.21
C PRO A 83 -39.49 19.73 25.46
N GLY A 84 -39.27 19.35 26.72
CA GLY A 84 -38.39 18.24 27.10
C GLY A 84 -36.90 18.60 27.19
N SER A 85 -36.54 19.88 27.00
CA SER A 85 -35.15 20.34 27.11
C SER A 85 -34.76 20.89 28.49
N GLN A 86 -35.69 20.94 29.45
CA GLN A 86 -35.47 21.49 30.79
C GLN A 86 -34.43 20.70 31.61
N ALA A 87 -34.28 19.41 31.32
CA ALA A 87 -33.44 18.49 32.07
C ALA A 87 -32.16 18.09 31.31
N LEU A 88 -31.79 18.82 30.25
CA LEU A 88 -30.55 18.54 29.52
C LEU A 88 -29.34 18.93 30.40
N ASP A 89 -28.53 17.94 30.74
CA ASP A 89 -27.45 18.03 31.71
C ASP A 89 -26.10 17.53 31.16
N GLN A 90 -26.06 17.14 29.88
CA GLN A 90 -24.88 16.66 29.18
C GLN A 90 -24.73 17.37 27.84
N VAL A 91 -23.55 17.93 27.58
CA VAL A 91 -23.20 18.55 26.30
C VAL A 91 -21.94 17.92 25.73
N THR A 92 -22.03 17.40 24.52
CA THR A 92 -20.85 17.01 23.73
C THR A 92 -20.62 18.01 22.62
N VAL A 93 -19.48 18.69 22.67
CA VAL A 93 -19.04 19.61 21.62
C VAL A 93 -18.16 18.84 20.65
N ASN A 94 -18.47 18.89 19.37
CA ASN A 94 -17.65 18.28 18.32
C ASN A 94 -17.14 19.35 17.37
N GLU A 95 -15.84 19.35 17.07
CA GLU A 95 -15.29 20.14 15.98
C GLU A 95 -14.91 19.26 14.79
N TYR A 96 -15.39 19.65 13.62
CA TYR A 96 -15.14 19.01 12.35
C TYR A 96 -14.36 19.97 11.44
N VAL A 97 -13.26 19.47 10.89
CA VAL A 97 -12.57 20.10 9.75
C VAL A 97 -13.14 19.58 8.43
N ALA A 98 -12.96 20.33 7.34
CA ALA A 98 -13.41 19.94 6.01
C ALA A 98 -12.92 18.53 5.61
N GLY A 99 -13.84 17.65 5.18
CA GLY A 99 -13.56 16.25 4.86
C GLY A 99 -13.82 15.26 6.00
N VAL A 100 -13.94 15.75 7.24
CA VAL A 100 -14.28 14.92 8.40
C VAL A 100 -15.80 14.90 8.59
N GLY A 101 -16.29 13.76 9.07
CA GLY A 101 -17.70 13.48 9.29
C GLY A 101 -17.90 12.63 10.54
N LEU A 102 -19.11 12.08 10.66
CA LEU A 102 -19.57 11.25 11.77
C LEU A 102 -20.24 10.02 11.17
N SER A 103 -19.91 8.82 11.66
CA SER A 103 -20.47 7.56 11.14
C SER A 103 -21.95 7.38 11.51
N PRO A 104 -22.72 6.58 10.76
CA PRO A 104 -24.09 6.20 11.11
C PRO A 104 -24.21 5.60 12.50
N HIS A 105 -25.07 6.19 13.32
CA HIS A 105 -25.38 5.73 14.67
C HIS A 105 -26.75 6.27 15.13
N VAL A 106 -27.29 5.62 16.15
CA VAL A 106 -28.36 6.14 17.00
C VAL A 106 -27.74 6.37 18.37
N ASP A 107 -28.10 7.45 19.05
CA ASP A 107 -27.66 7.71 20.42
C ASP A 107 -28.22 6.64 21.36
N THR A 108 -27.37 6.09 22.24
CA THR A 108 -27.72 4.97 23.13
C THR A 108 -29.01 5.26 23.91
N HIS A 109 -29.97 4.32 23.87
CA HIS A 109 -31.30 4.52 24.42
C HIS A 109 -31.27 4.51 25.94
N SER A 110 -30.47 3.62 26.52
CA SER A 110 -30.26 3.55 27.97
C SER A 110 -29.46 4.71 28.55
N ALA A 111 -28.66 5.43 27.74
CA ALA A 111 -27.80 6.50 28.23
C ALA A 111 -28.49 7.86 28.25
N PHE A 112 -29.39 8.10 27.28
CA PHE A 112 -29.97 9.43 27.05
C PHE A 112 -31.48 9.42 26.90
N GLY A 113 -32.10 10.49 27.38
CA GLY A 113 -33.54 10.74 27.32
C GLY A 113 -34.10 10.92 25.90
N ASP A 114 -35.35 11.40 25.85
CA ASP A 114 -36.13 11.43 24.61
C ASP A 114 -35.89 12.68 23.74
N THR A 115 -35.20 13.69 24.29
CA THR A 115 -34.87 14.93 23.57
C THR A 115 -33.37 15.03 23.35
N LEU A 116 -32.96 15.10 22.08
CA LEU A 116 -31.58 15.34 21.66
C LEU A 116 -31.56 16.58 20.77
N LEU A 117 -30.75 17.56 21.16
CA LEU A 117 -30.61 18.82 20.41
C LEU A 117 -29.20 18.97 19.89
N SER A 118 -29.04 19.44 18.64
CA SER A 118 -27.73 19.69 18.05
C SER A 118 -27.66 21.08 17.43
N LEU A 119 -27.01 22.01 18.12
CA LEU A 119 -26.73 23.35 17.63
C LEU A 119 -25.51 23.34 16.70
N SER A 120 -25.64 23.83 15.48
CA SER A 120 -24.55 23.92 14.49
C SER A 120 -24.01 25.34 14.41
N LEU A 121 -22.70 25.53 14.58
CA LEU A 121 -22.01 26.84 14.55
C LEU A 121 -20.80 26.82 13.59
N ALA A 122 -20.32 28.01 13.24
CA ALA A 122 -19.18 28.33 12.39
C ALA A 122 -19.29 27.88 10.91
N GLY A 123 -19.66 26.62 10.65
CA GLY A 123 -19.68 26.05 9.31
C GLY A 123 -20.92 25.19 9.04
N PRO A 124 -21.44 25.18 7.79
CA PRO A 124 -22.56 24.33 7.42
C PRO A 124 -22.14 22.86 7.30
N CYS A 125 -23.10 21.95 7.38
CA CYS A 125 -22.93 20.59 6.87
C CYS A 125 -24.26 20.00 6.37
N VAL A 126 -24.18 18.89 5.64
CA VAL A 126 -25.33 18.00 5.44
C VAL A 126 -25.26 16.82 6.40
N MET A 127 -26.28 16.67 7.23
CA MET A 127 -26.54 15.48 8.03
C MET A 127 -27.49 14.56 7.27
N VAL A 128 -27.22 13.27 7.27
CA VAL A 128 -28.02 12.25 6.60
C VAL A 128 -28.67 11.35 7.63
N PHE A 129 -29.96 11.11 7.45
CA PHE A 129 -30.78 10.22 8.25
C PHE A 129 -31.07 8.94 7.47
N ARG A 130 -30.87 7.80 8.11
CA ARG A 130 -31.03 6.46 7.53
C ARG A 130 -31.92 5.61 8.41
N LYS A 131 -32.86 4.91 7.77
CA LYS A 131 -33.70 3.87 8.38
C LYS A 131 -33.89 2.74 7.38
N GLU A 132 -33.81 1.50 7.85
CA GLU A 132 -33.95 0.33 6.99
C GLU A 132 -35.27 0.35 6.21
N GLY A 133 -35.23 -0.04 4.94
CA GLY A 133 -36.39 -0.01 4.04
C GLY A 133 -36.84 1.40 3.60
N ARG A 134 -36.10 2.46 3.95
CA ARG A 134 -36.36 3.84 3.49
C ARG A 134 -35.15 4.45 2.79
N ALA A 135 -35.41 5.39 1.88
CA ALA A 135 -34.35 6.17 1.25
C ALA A 135 -33.65 7.06 2.29
N ASP A 136 -32.34 7.26 2.13
CA ASP A 136 -31.57 8.19 2.95
C ASP A 136 -32.11 9.61 2.77
N VAL A 137 -32.32 10.32 3.89
CA VAL A 137 -32.83 11.69 3.91
C VAL A 137 -31.71 12.64 4.29
N ALA A 138 -31.33 13.53 3.39
CA ALA A 138 -30.25 14.49 3.60
C ALA A 138 -30.79 15.87 3.98
N LEU A 139 -30.39 16.37 5.16
CA LEU A 139 -30.79 17.67 5.70
C LEU A 139 -29.58 18.60 5.82
N ALA A 140 -29.69 19.80 5.22
CA ALA A 140 -28.68 20.83 5.36
C ALA A 140 -28.83 21.53 6.71
N LEU A 141 -27.73 21.63 7.46
CA LEU A 141 -27.61 22.29 8.75
C LEU A 141 -26.73 23.53 8.56
N PRO A 142 -27.30 24.71 8.32
CA PRO A 142 -26.53 25.95 8.26
C PRO A 142 -26.00 26.34 9.64
N PRO A 143 -25.01 27.24 9.73
CA PRO A 143 -24.60 27.85 11.00
C PRO A 143 -25.79 28.48 11.73
N ARG A 144 -25.70 28.56 13.06
CA ARG A 144 -26.72 29.06 13.98
C ARG A 144 -28.06 28.31 13.96
N SER A 145 -28.11 27.12 13.36
CA SER A 145 -29.32 26.29 13.36
C SER A 145 -29.32 25.26 14.48
N LEU A 146 -30.51 25.02 15.05
CA LEU A 146 -30.75 23.99 16.05
C LEU A 146 -31.54 22.83 15.43
N LEU A 147 -30.90 21.68 15.35
CA LEU A 147 -31.56 20.42 15.00
C LEU A 147 -32.20 19.81 16.26
N VAL A 148 -33.47 19.43 16.16
CA VAL A 148 -34.25 18.80 17.23
C VAL A 148 -34.58 17.37 16.83
N LEU A 149 -34.20 16.40 17.67
CA LEU A 149 -34.54 15.00 17.51
C LEU A 149 -35.35 14.53 18.72
N GLN A 150 -36.60 14.15 18.46
CA GLN A 150 -37.54 13.58 19.43
C GLN A 150 -38.25 12.37 18.82
N GLY A 151 -38.82 11.51 19.67
CA GLY A 151 -39.62 10.37 19.22
C GLY A 151 -38.91 9.49 18.19
N GLU A 152 -39.55 9.26 17.04
CA GLU A 152 -38.99 8.39 15.99
C GLU A 152 -37.63 8.87 15.48
N ALA A 153 -37.45 10.17 15.24
CA ALA A 153 -36.19 10.74 14.76
C ALA A 153 -35.00 10.46 15.69
N ARG A 154 -35.23 10.42 17.01
CA ARG A 154 -34.20 10.14 18.03
C ARG A 154 -33.94 8.65 18.20
N HIS A 155 -34.98 7.82 18.11
CA HIS A 155 -34.92 6.41 18.53
C HIS A 155 -34.79 5.41 17.38
N ALA A 156 -35.27 5.74 16.18
CA ALA A 156 -35.37 4.78 15.07
C ALA A 156 -34.56 5.17 13.82
N TRP A 157 -34.04 6.39 13.76
CA TRP A 157 -33.26 6.88 12.62
C TRP A 157 -31.79 7.02 13.00
N GLN A 158 -30.93 6.35 12.22
CA GLN A 158 -29.50 6.61 12.30
C GLN A 158 -29.20 7.97 11.70
N HIS A 159 -28.37 8.77 12.35
CA HIS A 159 -27.93 10.05 11.83
C HIS A 159 -26.41 10.07 11.66
N TYR A 160 -25.94 10.75 10.61
CA TYR A 160 -24.52 10.79 10.28
C TYR A 160 -24.13 11.99 9.43
N ILE A 161 -22.84 12.30 9.41
CA ILE A 161 -22.28 13.35 8.55
C ILE A 161 -21.29 12.66 7.60
N PRO A 162 -21.53 12.62 6.28
CA PRO A 162 -20.62 11.97 5.34
C PRO A 162 -19.20 12.57 5.40
N HIS A 163 -18.17 11.74 5.23
CA HIS A 163 -16.76 12.19 5.10
C HIS A 163 -16.50 12.77 3.71
N ARG A 164 -16.74 14.07 3.52
CA ARG A 164 -16.52 14.78 2.25
C ARG A 164 -16.23 16.26 2.46
N LYS A 165 -15.63 16.91 1.45
CA LYS A 165 -15.23 18.33 1.49
C LYS A 165 -16.30 19.28 0.93
N SER A 166 -17.30 18.75 0.25
CA SER A 166 -18.41 19.52 -0.33
C SER A 166 -19.72 18.76 -0.17
N ASP A 167 -20.82 19.49 -0.12
CA ASP A 167 -22.18 18.99 -0.04
C ASP A 167 -22.98 19.50 -1.25
N MET A 168 -23.98 18.74 -1.69
CA MET A 168 -24.95 19.17 -2.70
C MET A 168 -26.21 19.66 -1.97
N VAL A 169 -26.53 20.95 -2.08
CA VAL A 169 -27.67 21.57 -1.38
C VAL A 169 -28.49 22.36 -2.38
N GLY A 170 -29.73 21.91 -2.65
CA GLY A 170 -30.62 22.60 -3.59
C GLY A 170 -30.14 22.60 -5.05
N GLY A 171 -29.31 21.62 -5.44
CA GLY A 171 -28.69 21.54 -6.77
C GLY A 171 -27.35 22.26 -6.88
N GLU A 172 -26.96 23.01 -5.85
CA GLU A 172 -25.69 23.76 -5.80
C GLU A 172 -24.63 23.02 -4.97
N VAL A 173 -23.37 23.14 -5.38
CA VAL A 173 -22.23 22.59 -4.65
C VAL A 173 -21.80 23.60 -3.57
N VAL A 174 -21.99 23.23 -2.31
CA VAL A 174 -21.56 24.02 -1.15
C VAL A 174 -20.29 23.41 -0.58
N LEU A 175 -19.19 24.18 -0.55
CA LEU A 175 -17.96 23.76 0.11
C LEU A 175 -18.14 23.77 1.63
N ARG A 176 -17.63 22.75 2.31
CA ARG A 176 -17.60 22.75 3.78
C ARG A 176 -16.57 23.76 4.26
N ALA A 177 -16.94 24.53 5.27
CA ALA A 177 -16.03 25.44 5.95
C ALA A 177 -14.83 24.68 6.53
N GLU A 178 -13.71 25.38 6.71
CA GLU A 178 -12.53 24.83 7.37
C GLU A 178 -12.82 24.35 8.79
N ARG A 179 -13.82 24.97 9.43
CA ARG A 179 -14.25 24.71 10.79
C ARG A 179 -15.77 24.65 10.89
N ARG A 180 -16.29 23.57 11.46
CA ARG A 180 -17.67 23.45 11.97
C ARG A 180 -17.63 22.97 13.40
N VAL A 181 -18.38 23.64 14.27
CA VAL A 181 -18.56 23.21 15.66
C VAL A 181 -20.02 22.84 15.88
N SER A 182 -20.29 21.74 16.59
CA SER A 182 -21.65 21.41 17.01
C SER A 182 -21.73 21.11 18.50
N PHE A 183 -22.74 21.66 19.15
CA PHE A 183 -23.08 21.39 20.56
C PHE A 183 -24.27 20.44 20.59
N THR A 184 -24.05 19.22 21.08
CA THR A 184 -25.10 18.21 21.22
C THR A 184 -25.54 18.11 22.67
N PHE A 185 -26.75 18.57 22.97
CA PHE A 185 -27.35 18.60 24.30
C PHE A 185 -28.26 17.39 24.51
N ARG A 186 -28.09 16.71 25.64
CA ARG A 186 -28.80 15.49 26.03
C ARG A 186 -29.10 15.50 27.53
N GLN A 187 -30.15 14.77 27.92
CA GLN A 187 -30.42 14.43 29.31
C GLN A 187 -29.86 13.03 29.55
N VAL A 188 -29.02 12.86 30.56
CA VAL A 188 -28.55 11.55 31.01
C VAL A 188 -29.68 10.81 31.71
N ARG A 189 -29.91 9.56 31.30
CA ARG A 189 -30.81 8.66 32.03
C ARG A 189 -30.14 8.18 33.33
N GLN A 190 -30.93 8.15 34.39
CA GLN A 190 -30.46 7.74 35.70
C GLN A 190 -30.35 6.20 35.79
N GLU A 191 -29.46 5.74 36.67
CA GLU A 191 -29.30 4.31 36.92
C GLU A 191 -30.62 3.72 37.47
N GLY A 192 -31.07 2.60 36.89
CA GLY A 192 -32.35 1.97 37.24
C GLY A 192 -33.58 2.49 36.48
N ASP A 193 -33.43 3.42 35.54
CA ASP A 193 -34.49 3.91 34.64
C ASP A 193 -34.28 3.43 33.19
N PRO A 194 -34.60 2.15 32.86
CA PRO A 194 -34.40 1.61 31.51
C PRO A 194 -35.33 2.26 30.49
N CYS A 195 -34.84 2.45 29.26
CA CYS A 195 -35.65 3.05 28.20
C CYS A 195 -36.79 2.12 27.74
N SER A 196 -38.01 2.65 27.70
CA SER A 196 -39.23 1.96 27.26
C SER A 196 -39.83 2.55 25.98
N CYS A 197 -39.00 3.04 25.06
CA CYS A 197 -39.45 3.65 23.80
C CYS A 197 -40.21 2.66 22.90
N PRO A 198 -41.08 3.11 21.98
CA PRO A 198 -41.86 2.23 21.10
C PRO A 198 -41.04 1.58 19.95
N PHE A 199 -39.72 1.48 20.13
CA PHE A 199 -38.75 1.03 19.12
C PHE A 199 -37.82 -0.05 19.72
N PRO A 200 -38.35 -1.21 20.14
CA PRO A 200 -37.58 -2.24 20.86
C PRO A 200 -36.42 -2.79 20.04
N ASP A 201 -36.59 -2.91 18.72
CA ASP A 201 -35.57 -3.44 17.79
C ASP A 201 -34.31 -2.56 17.71
N GLN A 202 -34.40 -1.30 18.15
CA GLN A 202 -33.28 -0.36 18.20
C GLN A 202 -32.85 -0.03 19.64
N CYS A 203 -33.61 -0.46 20.65
CA CYS A 203 -33.43 -0.05 22.03
C CYS A 203 -32.59 -1.04 22.83
N ASP A 204 -31.44 -0.59 23.30
CA ASP A 204 -30.52 -1.43 24.07
C ASP A 204 -31.02 -1.79 25.47
N SER A 205 -31.91 -0.98 26.05
CA SER A 205 -32.63 -1.36 27.28
C SER A 205 -33.68 -2.46 27.06
N GLN A 206 -34.13 -2.68 25.83
CA GLN A 206 -35.20 -3.65 25.50
C GLN A 206 -34.70 -4.88 24.74
N GLY A 207 -33.38 -5.10 24.71
CA GLY A 207 -32.76 -6.32 24.17
C GLY A 207 -32.08 -6.17 22.82
N ALA A 208 -32.10 -4.99 22.18
CA ALA A 208 -31.24 -4.73 21.03
C ALA A 208 -29.78 -4.64 21.50
N GLY A 209 -28.92 -5.60 21.15
CA GLY A 209 -27.50 -5.51 21.54
C GLY A 209 -26.90 -4.18 21.08
N ILE A 210 -26.19 -3.45 21.95
CA ILE A 210 -25.41 -2.28 21.53
C ILE A 210 -24.38 -2.79 20.51
N PRO A 211 -24.44 -2.38 19.23
CA PRO A 211 -23.49 -2.88 18.24
C PRO A 211 -22.09 -2.51 18.73
N PRO A 212 -21.16 -3.46 18.89
CA PRO A 212 -19.86 -3.16 19.48
C PRO A 212 -19.19 -2.05 18.68
N THR A 213 -18.55 -1.11 19.37
CA THR A 213 -17.71 -0.16 18.65
C THR A 213 -16.66 -0.91 17.86
N ARG A 214 -16.23 -0.36 16.73
CA ARG A 214 -15.14 -0.97 15.95
C ARG A 214 -13.92 -1.28 16.85
N MET A 215 -13.67 -0.43 17.85
CA MET A 215 -12.61 -0.60 18.86
C MET A 215 -12.91 -1.72 19.87
N ALA A 216 -14.15 -1.84 20.38
CA ALA A 216 -14.54 -2.91 21.30
C ALA A 216 -14.64 -4.28 20.61
N ALA A 217 -15.17 -4.33 19.38
CA ALA A 217 -15.20 -5.53 18.54
C ALA A 217 -13.78 -6.05 18.25
N GLN A 218 -12.84 -5.15 17.95
CA GLN A 218 -11.43 -5.48 17.75
C GLN A 218 -10.74 -5.97 19.03
N ARG A 219 -11.08 -5.43 20.21
CA ARG A 219 -10.51 -5.92 21.49
C ARG A 219 -11.07 -7.28 21.91
N ALA A 220 -12.35 -7.55 21.69
CA ALA A 220 -12.98 -8.82 22.07
C ALA A 220 -12.54 -10.01 21.20
N GLN A 221 -12.10 -9.77 19.97
CA GLN A 221 -11.57 -10.80 19.05
C GLN A 221 -10.10 -11.16 19.31
N CYS A 222 -9.39 -10.36 20.11
CA CYS A 222 -7.98 -10.58 20.42
C CYS A 222 -7.80 -11.43 21.69
N GLY A 223 -8.11 -12.73 21.58
CA GLY A 223 -7.39 -13.72 22.38
C GLY A 223 -5.91 -13.74 21.96
N ALA A 224 -4.99 -14.05 22.87
CA ALA A 224 -3.54 -13.90 22.73
C ALA A 224 -2.85 -14.65 21.54
N GLY A 225 -3.61 -15.24 20.60
CA GLY A 225 -3.15 -15.85 19.35
C GLY A 225 -3.86 -15.38 18.07
N ALA A 226 -4.75 -14.39 18.10
CA ALA A 226 -5.57 -13.96 16.94
C ALA A 226 -5.03 -12.73 16.17
N GLY A 227 -3.91 -12.14 16.59
CA GLY A 227 -3.39 -10.91 15.96
C GLY A 227 -2.99 -11.09 14.49
N SER A 228 -2.51 -12.29 14.10
CA SER A 228 -2.06 -12.53 12.73
C SER A 228 -3.22 -12.63 11.73
N THR A 229 -4.38 -13.15 12.11
CA THR A 229 -5.51 -13.36 11.17
C THR A 229 -6.25 -12.07 10.85
N LEU A 230 -6.42 -11.16 11.82
CA LEU A 230 -7.08 -9.87 11.59
C LEU A 230 -6.26 -8.94 10.69
N GLU A 231 -4.94 -8.88 10.87
CA GLU A 231 -4.06 -8.13 9.98
C GLU A 231 -4.04 -8.75 8.59
N ASP A 232 -4.01 -10.08 8.48
CA ASP A 232 -4.04 -10.77 7.20
C ASP A 232 -5.36 -10.53 6.44
N ASP A 233 -6.51 -10.59 7.12
CA ASP A 233 -7.82 -10.44 6.46
C ASP A 233 -8.19 -8.97 6.18
N HIS A 234 -7.99 -8.08 7.15
CA HIS A 234 -8.51 -6.72 7.09
C HIS A 234 -7.48 -5.65 6.72
N VAL A 235 -6.18 -5.98 6.77
CA VAL A 235 -5.11 -5.07 6.31
C VAL A 235 -4.51 -5.64 5.03
N ASN A 236 -3.89 -6.81 5.09
CA ASN A 236 -3.15 -7.37 3.96
C ASN A 236 -4.08 -7.77 2.81
N GLY A 237 -5.17 -8.48 3.09
CA GLY A 237 -6.18 -8.87 2.11
C GLY A 237 -6.81 -7.66 1.43
N VAL A 238 -7.18 -6.64 2.20
CA VAL A 238 -7.75 -5.39 1.68
C VAL A 238 -6.73 -4.65 0.81
N TYR A 239 -5.51 -4.37 1.31
CA TYR A 239 -4.50 -3.63 0.54
C TYR A 239 -4.04 -4.38 -0.71
N ASN A 240 -4.00 -5.71 -0.68
CA ASN A 240 -3.78 -6.52 -1.88
C ASN A 240 -4.92 -6.36 -2.89
N ALA A 241 -6.18 -6.39 -2.44
CA ALA A 241 -7.34 -6.26 -3.31
C ALA A 241 -7.46 -4.86 -3.94
N ILE A 242 -7.13 -3.80 -3.19
CA ILE A 242 -7.26 -2.41 -3.66
C ILE A 242 -5.97 -1.84 -4.26
N ALA A 243 -4.88 -2.60 -4.35
CA ALA A 243 -3.57 -2.11 -4.79
C ALA A 243 -3.61 -1.26 -6.08
N PRO A 244 -4.27 -1.68 -7.18
CA PRO A 244 -4.34 -0.86 -8.40
C PRO A 244 -5.01 0.50 -8.17
N HIS A 245 -6.11 0.52 -7.42
CA HIS A 245 -6.84 1.74 -7.11
C HIS A 245 -6.04 2.64 -6.15
N PHE A 246 -5.36 2.05 -5.16
CA PHE A 246 -4.48 2.77 -4.24
C PHE A 246 -3.34 3.46 -5.00
N SER A 247 -2.65 2.75 -5.89
CA SER A 247 -1.56 3.33 -6.68
C SER A 247 -2.02 4.44 -7.61
N ALA A 248 -3.19 4.26 -8.24
CA ALA A 248 -3.77 5.26 -9.14
C ALA A 248 -4.26 6.54 -8.43
N THR A 249 -4.58 6.47 -7.13
CA THR A 249 -5.15 7.60 -6.38
C THR A 249 -4.19 8.21 -5.35
N ARG A 250 -3.12 7.50 -4.97
CA ARG A 250 -2.18 7.90 -3.89
C ARG A 250 -0.74 8.04 -4.36
N PHE A 251 -0.53 8.43 -5.62
CA PHE A 251 0.80 8.67 -6.21
C PHE A 251 1.48 9.98 -5.79
N ALA A 252 0.75 10.95 -5.22
CA ALA A 252 1.32 12.24 -4.87
C ALA A 252 2.37 12.14 -3.74
N VAL A 253 3.56 12.67 -4.02
CA VAL A 253 4.68 12.81 -3.07
C VAL A 253 4.34 13.86 -2.03
N TRP A 254 4.51 13.52 -0.75
CA TRP A 254 4.27 14.45 0.35
C TRP A 254 5.44 15.44 0.51
N PRO A 255 5.19 16.77 0.57
CA PRO A 255 6.26 17.77 0.58
C PRO A 255 7.28 17.60 1.70
N LYS A 256 6.83 17.30 2.93
CA LYS A 256 7.72 17.14 4.09
C LYS A 256 8.55 15.86 4.05
N VAL A 257 8.01 14.79 3.48
CA VAL A 257 8.77 13.54 3.26
C VAL A 257 9.81 13.76 2.16
N ARG A 258 9.47 14.48 1.08
CA ARG A 258 10.42 14.88 0.05
C ARG A 258 11.56 15.73 0.64
N GLU A 259 11.23 16.72 1.46
CA GLU A 259 12.24 17.57 2.13
C GLU A 259 13.20 16.72 2.97
N PHE A 260 12.67 15.79 3.77
CA PHE A 260 13.48 14.83 4.52
C PHE A 260 14.40 14.00 3.62
N VAL A 261 13.86 13.37 2.57
CA VAL A 261 14.64 12.53 1.64
C VAL A 261 15.73 13.34 0.91
N MET A 262 15.43 14.58 0.54
CA MET A 262 16.38 15.49 -0.12
C MET A 262 17.47 16.01 0.82
N ALA A 263 17.21 16.09 2.13
CA ALA A 263 18.18 16.51 3.13
C ALA A 263 19.21 15.41 3.49
N LEU A 264 18.97 14.16 3.08
CA LEU A 264 19.90 13.06 3.33
C LEU A 264 21.21 13.25 2.55
N PRO A 265 22.36 12.83 3.10
CA PRO A 265 23.63 12.91 2.40
C PRO A 265 23.65 11.97 1.17
N PRO A 266 24.43 12.29 0.12
CA PRO A 266 24.64 11.38 -1.01
C PRO A 266 25.13 10.00 -0.55
N GLY A 267 24.61 8.95 -1.17
CA GLY A 267 24.89 7.56 -0.84
C GLY A 267 24.12 7.02 0.38
N ALA A 268 23.20 7.81 0.96
CA ALA A 268 22.36 7.35 2.07
C ALA A 268 21.50 6.14 1.67
N LEU A 269 21.35 5.22 2.63
CA LEU A 269 20.44 4.08 2.56
C LEU A 269 19.13 4.44 3.29
N VAL A 270 18.01 4.37 2.59
CA VAL A 270 16.69 4.73 3.09
C VAL A 270 15.84 3.48 3.11
N ALA A 271 15.34 3.09 4.29
CA ALA A 271 14.33 2.05 4.40
C ALA A 271 12.93 2.69 4.37
N ASP A 272 12.16 2.42 3.33
CA ASP A 272 10.75 2.79 3.23
C ASP A 272 9.89 1.58 3.61
N VAL A 273 9.50 1.53 4.89
CA VAL A 273 8.75 0.41 5.49
C VAL A 273 7.24 0.69 5.36
N GLY A 274 6.55 -0.14 4.59
CA GLY A 274 5.20 0.16 4.09
C GLY A 274 5.24 1.07 2.86
N CYS A 275 6.18 0.81 1.94
CA CYS A 275 6.45 1.70 0.80
C CYS A 275 5.27 1.84 -0.18
N GLY A 276 4.28 0.97 -0.10
CA GLY A 276 3.10 0.96 -0.95
C GLY A 276 3.45 0.90 -2.43
N ASN A 277 3.10 1.96 -3.17
CA ASN A 277 3.38 2.10 -4.60
C ASN A 277 4.76 2.66 -4.92
N GLY A 278 5.62 2.86 -3.90
CA GLY A 278 6.99 3.32 -4.09
C GLY A 278 7.09 4.77 -4.57
N LYS A 279 6.09 5.61 -4.30
CA LYS A 279 6.07 7.02 -4.78
C LYS A 279 7.24 7.89 -4.32
N TYR A 280 7.98 7.46 -3.30
CA TYR A 280 9.19 8.15 -2.83
C TYR A 280 10.47 7.63 -3.49
N PHE A 281 10.37 6.59 -4.31
CA PHE A 281 11.51 6.01 -4.99
C PHE A 281 11.86 6.88 -6.19
N GLY A 282 13.14 7.02 -6.48
CA GLY A 282 13.60 7.87 -7.59
C GLY A 282 13.40 9.37 -7.37
N LEU A 283 13.05 9.81 -6.15
CA LEU A 283 13.05 11.24 -5.80
C LEU A 283 14.42 11.88 -6.03
N ARG A 284 15.49 11.10 -5.88
CA ARG A 284 16.87 11.51 -6.12
C ARG A 284 17.67 10.27 -6.55
N SER A 285 18.60 10.44 -7.49
CA SER A 285 19.36 9.35 -8.12
C SER A 285 20.64 8.95 -7.37
N ASP A 286 21.04 9.73 -6.36
CA ASP A 286 22.28 9.57 -5.61
C ASP A 286 22.07 8.97 -4.20
N ILE A 287 20.86 8.51 -3.89
CA ILE A 287 20.54 7.75 -2.68
C ILE A 287 19.88 6.43 -3.03
N PHE A 288 19.92 5.51 -2.08
CA PHE A 288 19.38 4.19 -2.28
C PHE A 288 18.18 3.93 -1.36
N VAL A 289 17.01 3.62 -1.94
CA VAL A 289 15.76 3.41 -1.19
C VAL A 289 15.37 1.93 -1.27
N LEU A 290 15.36 1.26 -0.12
CA LEU A 290 14.84 -0.09 0.09
C LEU A 290 13.38 -0.01 0.52
N GLY A 291 12.50 -0.41 -0.38
CA GLY A 291 11.08 -0.61 -0.07
C GLY A 291 10.81 -1.97 0.52
N THR A 292 10.10 -2.03 1.64
CA THR A 292 9.42 -3.25 2.05
C THR A 292 7.93 -2.97 2.21
N ASP A 293 7.11 -3.86 1.67
CA ASP A 293 5.67 -3.82 1.87
C ASP A 293 5.14 -5.24 2.04
N ARG A 294 4.18 -5.39 2.95
CA ARG A 294 3.54 -6.68 3.21
C ARG A 294 2.54 -7.02 2.09
N SER A 295 1.98 -6.02 1.41
CA SER A 295 1.16 -6.21 0.21
C SER A 295 2.02 -6.68 -0.96
N THR A 296 1.77 -7.91 -1.42
CA THR A 296 2.41 -8.47 -2.63
C THR A 296 1.99 -7.72 -3.89
N ALA A 297 0.74 -7.26 -3.97
CA ALA A 297 0.21 -6.56 -5.14
C ALA A 297 0.72 -5.12 -5.29
N GLN A 298 1.00 -4.40 -4.20
CA GLN A 298 1.56 -3.04 -4.25
C GLN A 298 3.04 -3.05 -4.65
N ARG A 299 3.81 -4.05 -4.19
CA ARG A 299 5.19 -4.28 -4.66
C ARG A 299 5.28 -4.47 -6.17
N ALA A 300 4.29 -5.13 -6.78
CA ALA A 300 4.26 -5.35 -8.23
C ALA A 300 4.02 -4.08 -9.05
N GLN A 301 3.56 -2.98 -8.42
CA GLN A 301 3.24 -1.70 -9.09
C GLN A 301 4.35 -0.65 -8.96
N CYS A 302 5.35 -0.89 -8.11
CA CYS A 302 6.55 -0.07 -8.02
C CYS A 302 7.37 -0.20 -9.32
N GLY A 303 7.59 0.91 -10.04
CA GLY A 303 8.46 0.95 -11.23
C GLY A 303 7.78 0.95 -12.60
N ALA A 304 6.45 1.12 -12.67
CA ALA A 304 5.75 1.27 -13.95
C ALA A 304 5.85 2.73 -14.46
N GLY A 305 6.90 3.04 -15.22
CA GLY A 305 7.05 4.34 -15.89
C GLY A 305 7.91 4.28 -17.16
N ALA A 306 7.38 4.88 -18.23
CA ALA A 306 7.92 5.18 -19.56
C ALA A 306 7.88 4.06 -20.64
N GLY A 307 7.70 4.48 -21.90
CA GLY A 307 7.23 3.69 -23.06
C GLY A 307 8.11 2.50 -23.47
N SER A 308 7.53 1.60 -24.27
CA SER A 308 8.11 0.29 -24.51
C SER A 308 9.43 0.36 -25.29
N THR A 309 10.46 -0.23 -24.69
CA THR A 309 11.73 -0.51 -25.35
C THR A 309 11.76 -1.95 -25.84
N LEU A 310 12.67 -2.28 -26.78
CA LEU A 310 12.89 -3.67 -27.23
C LEU A 310 13.07 -4.64 -26.06
N GLU A 311 13.79 -4.21 -25.02
CA GLU A 311 14.04 -5.02 -23.82
C GLU A 311 12.79 -5.18 -22.95
N ASP A 312 11.90 -4.18 -22.89
CA ASP A 312 10.65 -4.30 -22.15
C ASP A 312 9.68 -5.29 -22.79
N ASP A 313 9.60 -5.29 -24.12
CA ASP A 313 8.68 -6.12 -24.88
C ASP A 313 9.19 -7.55 -25.08
N HIS A 314 10.50 -7.72 -25.25
CA HIS A 314 11.15 -8.99 -25.62
C HIS A 314 12.07 -9.59 -24.54
N VAL A 315 12.30 -8.92 -23.41
CA VAL A 315 13.08 -9.48 -22.29
C VAL A 315 12.25 -9.42 -21.00
N ASN A 316 12.15 -8.23 -20.39
CA ASN A 316 11.55 -8.04 -19.07
C ASN A 316 10.12 -8.54 -19.05
N GLY A 317 9.37 -8.19 -20.08
CA GLY A 317 7.99 -8.54 -20.22
C GLY A 317 7.74 -10.04 -20.38
N VAL A 318 8.59 -10.70 -21.17
CA VAL A 318 8.51 -12.13 -21.41
C VAL A 318 8.87 -12.90 -20.14
N TYR A 319 9.98 -12.59 -19.49
CA TYR A 319 10.40 -13.31 -18.27
C TYR A 319 9.40 -13.20 -17.12
N ASN A 320 8.74 -12.04 -16.95
CA ASN A 320 7.63 -11.91 -16.01
C ASN A 320 6.45 -12.83 -16.35
N ALA A 321 6.10 -12.95 -17.63
CA ALA A 321 4.99 -13.80 -18.08
C ALA A 321 5.29 -15.30 -17.96
N ILE A 322 6.56 -15.70 -18.12
CA ILE A 322 6.96 -17.11 -18.14
C ILE A 322 7.59 -17.59 -16.81
N ALA A 323 7.65 -16.75 -15.78
CA ALA A 323 8.41 -17.03 -14.55
C ALA A 323 8.10 -18.39 -13.91
N PRO A 324 6.81 -18.82 -13.75
CA PRO A 324 6.50 -20.15 -13.21
C PRO A 324 7.01 -21.29 -14.10
N HIS A 325 6.75 -21.23 -15.42
CA HIS A 325 7.21 -22.22 -16.40
C HIS A 325 8.73 -22.31 -16.48
N PHE A 326 9.40 -21.16 -16.51
CA PHE A 326 10.85 -21.06 -16.56
C PHE A 326 11.47 -21.70 -15.31
N SER A 327 10.93 -21.36 -14.13
CA SER A 327 11.41 -21.93 -12.87
C SER A 327 11.28 -23.46 -12.85
N ALA A 328 10.15 -23.99 -13.33
CA ALA A 328 9.86 -25.43 -13.35
C ALA A 328 10.79 -26.27 -14.25
N THR A 329 11.62 -25.64 -15.09
CA THR A 329 12.46 -26.33 -16.08
C THR A 329 13.96 -26.12 -15.87
N ARG A 330 14.38 -25.31 -14.89
CA ARG A 330 15.78 -24.87 -14.73
C ARG A 330 16.27 -24.95 -13.28
N PHE A 331 16.81 -26.12 -12.90
CA PHE A 331 17.32 -26.39 -11.54
C PHE A 331 18.81 -26.76 -11.46
N ALA A 332 19.40 -27.28 -12.54
CA ALA A 332 20.74 -27.87 -12.49
C ALA A 332 21.83 -26.81 -12.31
N VAL A 333 22.48 -26.80 -11.14
CA VAL A 333 23.65 -25.94 -10.82
C VAL A 333 24.79 -26.22 -11.79
N TRP A 334 25.36 -25.18 -12.37
CA TRP A 334 26.46 -25.33 -13.33
C TRP A 334 27.79 -25.55 -12.59
N PRO A 335 28.62 -26.55 -12.98
CA PRO A 335 29.84 -26.89 -12.25
C PRO A 335 30.81 -25.71 -12.09
N LYS A 336 31.04 -24.92 -13.14
CA LYS A 336 31.96 -23.77 -13.09
C LYS A 336 31.45 -22.62 -12.23
N VAL A 337 30.14 -22.36 -12.23
CA VAL A 337 29.52 -21.39 -11.30
C VAL A 337 29.65 -21.87 -9.85
N ARG A 338 29.45 -23.17 -9.59
CA ARG A 338 29.67 -23.76 -8.27
C ARG A 338 31.13 -23.62 -7.83
N GLU A 339 32.08 -23.94 -8.70
CA GLU A 339 33.52 -23.83 -8.43
C GLU A 339 33.88 -22.39 -8.02
N PHE A 340 33.39 -21.39 -8.77
CA PHE A 340 33.58 -19.97 -8.44
C PHE A 340 33.05 -19.62 -7.04
N VAL A 341 31.80 -19.99 -6.72
CA VAL A 341 31.19 -19.70 -5.42
C VAL A 341 31.94 -20.42 -4.28
N MET A 342 32.38 -21.65 -4.52
CA MET A 342 33.14 -22.43 -3.53
C MET A 342 34.53 -21.84 -3.26
N ALA A 343 35.12 -21.14 -4.23
CA ALA A 343 36.42 -20.48 -4.11
C ALA A 343 36.39 -19.10 -3.42
N LEU A 344 35.21 -18.59 -3.02
CA LEU A 344 35.08 -17.34 -2.27
C LEU A 344 35.47 -17.54 -0.79
N PRO A 345 35.97 -16.50 -0.09
CA PRO A 345 36.32 -16.62 1.33
C PRO A 345 35.10 -16.94 2.20
N PRO A 346 35.25 -17.60 3.36
CA PRO A 346 34.17 -17.77 4.33
C PRO A 346 33.59 -16.42 4.77
N GLY A 347 32.28 -16.34 4.96
CA GLY A 347 31.59 -15.09 5.31
C GLY A 347 31.35 -14.12 4.15
N ALA A 348 31.72 -14.49 2.92
CA ALA A 348 31.57 -13.62 1.75
C ALA A 348 30.13 -13.13 1.53
N LEU A 349 30.01 -11.87 1.10
CA LEU A 349 28.79 -11.27 0.56
C LEU A 349 28.79 -11.42 -0.96
N VAL A 350 27.74 -12.03 -1.50
CA VAL A 350 27.62 -12.35 -2.92
C VAL A 350 26.38 -11.69 -3.51
N ALA A 351 26.54 -10.90 -4.57
CA ALA A 351 25.41 -10.43 -5.36
C ALA A 351 25.12 -11.41 -6.51
N ASP A 352 23.86 -11.85 -6.65
CA ASP A 352 23.40 -12.61 -7.81
C ASP A 352 22.53 -11.70 -8.69
N VAL A 353 23.13 -11.08 -9.70
CA VAL A 353 22.50 -10.07 -10.57
C VAL A 353 21.82 -10.76 -11.74
N GLY A 354 20.48 -10.68 -11.76
CA GLY A 354 19.60 -11.52 -12.56
C GLY A 354 19.51 -12.94 -11.98
N CYS A 355 19.17 -13.04 -10.70
CA CYS A 355 19.18 -14.30 -9.95
C CYS A 355 18.14 -15.33 -10.44
N GLY A 356 17.19 -14.92 -11.28
CA GLY A 356 16.10 -15.76 -11.78
C GLY A 356 15.31 -16.37 -10.63
N ASN A 357 15.23 -17.70 -10.60
CA ASN A 357 14.52 -18.45 -9.55
C ASN A 357 15.35 -18.71 -8.28
N GLY A 358 16.46 -17.99 -8.08
CA GLY A 358 17.36 -18.18 -6.93
C GLY A 358 18.11 -19.51 -6.99
N LYS A 359 18.45 -19.96 -8.20
CA LYS A 359 19.11 -21.26 -8.48
C LYS A 359 20.39 -21.49 -7.67
N TYR A 360 21.13 -20.43 -7.39
CA TYR A 360 22.42 -20.48 -6.72
C TYR A 360 22.35 -20.13 -5.23
N PHE A 361 21.14 -19.90 -4.69
CA PHE A 361 20.98 -19.64 -3.26
C PHE A 361 21.24 -20.92 -2.45
N GLY A 362 21.98 -20.78 -1.35
CA GLY A 362 22.28 -21.90 -0.45
C GLY A 362 23.27 -22.92 -1.00
N LEU A 363 24.07 -22.59 -2.03
CA LEU A 363 25.18 -23.43 -2.45
C LEU A 363 26.21 -23.67 -1.33
N ARG A 364 26.36 -22.69 -0.44
CA ARG A 364 27.20 -22.72 0.75
C ARG A 364 26.44 -22.06 1.91
N SER A 365 26.61 -22.57 3.12
CA SER A 365 25.86 -22.13 4.31
C SER A 365 26.56 -21.03 5.12
N ASP A 366 27.80 -20.70 4.78
CA ASP A 366 28.69 -19.76 5.46
C ASP A 366 28.88 -18.44 4.68
N ILE A 367 28.15 -18.24 3.58
CA ILE A 367 28.10 -16.98 2.82
C ILE A 367 26.68 -16.41 2.85
N PHE A 368 26.54 -15.15 2.48
CA PHE A 368 25.25 -14.52 2.28
C PHE A 368 25.07 -14.12 0.81
N VAL A 369 23.98 -14.55 0.19
CA VAL A 369 23.66 -14.23 -1.21
C VAL A 369 22.51 -13.23 -1.29
N LEU A 370 22.75 -12.05 -1.86
CA LEU A 370 21.71 -11.09 -2.19
C LEU A 370 21.39 -11.18 -3.68
N GLY A 371 20.25 -11.75 -4.01
CA GLY A 371 19.76 -11.82 -5.39
C GLY A 371 19.04 -10.55 -5.82
N THR A 372 19.19 -10.18 -7.08
CA THR A 372 18.38 -9.16 -7.72
C THR A 372 17.85 -9.67 -9.05
N ASP A 373 16.60 -9.38 -9.39
CA ASP A 373 16.09 -9.66 -10.73
C ASP A 373 15.13 -8.57 -11.19
N ARG A 374 15.18 -8.21 -12.47
CA ARG A 374 14.27 -7.22 -13.06
C ARG A 374 12.85 -7.79 -13.19
N SER A 375 12.74 -9.11 -13.29
CA SER A 375 11.47 -9.83 -13.28
C SER A 375 10.97 -10.00 -11.84
N THR A 376 9.92 -9.27 -11.50
CA THR A 376 9.21 -9.42 -10.21
C THR A 376 8.61 -10.81 -10.05
N GLY A 377 8.22 -11.46 -11.15
CA GLY A 377 7.77 -12.85 -11.15
C GLY A 377 8.88 -13.82 -10.71
N LEU A 378 10.08 -13.72 -11.30
CA LEU A 378 11.23 -14.56 -10.92
C LEU A 378 11.75 -14.23 -9.53
N ALA A 379 11.87 -12.94 -9.17
CA ALA A 379 12.21 -12.50 -7.82
C ALA A 379 11.21 -13.03 -6.77
N GLY A 380 9.91 -13.06 -7.09
CA GLY A 380 8.88 -13.67 -6.25
C GLY A 380 9.09 -15.17 -6.03
N VAL A 381 9.44 -15.92 -7.08
CA VAL A 381 9.78 -17.34 -6.99
C VAL A 381 11.04 -17.56 -6.14
N ALA A 382 12.08 -16.74 -6.34
CA ALA A 382 13.29 -16.78 -5.54
C ALA A 382 13.00 -16.47 -4.05
N SER A 383 12.10 -15.51 -3.78
CA SER A 383 11.69 -15.14 -2.42
C SER A 383 10.94 -16.29 -1.73
N GLN A 384 10.07 -16.99 -2.45
CA GLN A 384 9.41 -18.19 -1.93
C GLN A 384 10.41 -19.29 -1.57
N ARG A 385 11.52 -19.42 -2.33
CA ARG A 385 12.59 -20.37 -2.01
C ARG A 385 13.35 -19.99 -0.74
N VAL A 386 13.54 -18.68 -0.49
CA VAL A 386 14.14 -18.17 0.77
C VAL A 386 13.21 -18.45 1.96
N SER A 387 11.90 -18.21 1.79
CA SER A 387 10.90 -18.32 2.86
C SER A 387 10.37 -19.74 3.11
N GLY A 388 10.53 -20.67 2.15
CA GLY A 388 9.83 -21.96 2.08
C GLY A 388 10.28 -23.08 3.04
N GLY A 389 10.99 -22.76 4.13
CA GLY A 389 11.54 -23.76 5.06
C GLY A 389 12.74 -24.54 4.49
N PRO A 390 13.36 -25.44 5.26
CA PRO A 390 14.58 -26.14 4.85
C PRO A 390 14.34 -26.98 3.58
N MET A 391 15.09 -26.70 2.51
CA MET A 391 15.14 -27.57 1.33
C MET A 391 15.60 -28.98 1.75
N ARG A 392 14.99 -30.02 1.17
CA ARG A 392 15.44 -31.42 1.34
C ARG A 392 16.96 -31.50 1.14
N GLY A 393 17.69 -31.79 2.22
CA GLY A 393 19.15 -32.01 2.19
C GLY A 393 20.02 -30.88 2.73
N LEU A 394 19.47 -29.74 3.18
CA LEU A 394 20.23 -28.66 3.84
C LEU A 394 19.76 -28.50 5.30
N GLN A 395 20.65 -28.76 6.26
CA GLN A 395 20.43 -28.39 7.67
C GLN A 395 20.77 -26.89 7.86
N GLY A 396 19.74 -26.05 8.06
CA GLY A 396 19.90 -24.63 8.39
C GLY A 396 18.99 -23.70 7.57
N SER A 397 18.83 -22.46 8.04
CA SER A 397 18.16 -21.39 7.29
C SER A 397 19.01 -20.94 6.09
N LEU A 398 18.37 -20.75 4.94
CA LEU A 398 19.01 -20.27 3.73
C LEU A 398 19.56 -18.85 3.97
N ARG A 399 20.88 -18.64 3.88
CA ARG A 399 21.50 -17.32 4.01
C ARG A 399 21.43 -16.57 2.68
N ALA A 400 20.21 -16.20 2.31
CA ALA A 400 19.98 -15.42 1.11
C ALA A 400 18.78 -14.50 1.27
N ASP A 401 18.75 -13.43 0.49
CA ASP A 401 17.58 -12.57 0.30
C ASP A 401 17.48 -12.15 -1.17
N VAL A 402 16.34 -11.60 -1.57
CA VAL A 402 16.10 -11.19 -2.96
C VAL A 402 15.31 -9.90 -3.07
N ALA A 403 15.73 -9.04 -4.01
CA ALA A 403 15.03 -7.81 -4.36
C ALA A 403 14.69 -7.76 -5.85
N ALA A 404 13.65 -7.02 -6.22
CA ALA A 404 13.40 -6.67 -7.61
C ALA A 404 14.23 -5.42 -7.96
N ALA A 405 15.11 -5.51 -8.95
CA ALA A 405 15.93 -4.38 -9.39
C ALA A 405 16.42 -4.51 -10.83
N ASP A 406 16.70 -3.37 -11.46
CA ASP A 406 17.36 -3.32 -12.75
C ASP A 406 18.87 -3.53 -12.59
N ALA A 407 19.45 -4.41 -13.42
CA ALA A 407 20.87 -4.71 -13.38
C ALA A 407 21.76 -3.50 -13.76
N LEU A 408 21.21 -2.50 -14.45
CA LEU A 408 21.90 -1.24 -14.77
C LEU A 408 21.82 -0.19 -13.67
N ALA A 409 20.99 -0.41 -12.65
CA ALA A 409 20.78 0.50 -11.53
C ALA A 409 20.69 -0.31 -10.24
N LEU A 410 21.79 -0.98 -9.89
CA LEU A 410 21.79 -1.93 -8.79
C LEU A 410 21.59 -1.25 -7.43
N PRO A 411 20.78 -1.86 -6.55
CA PRO A 411 20.49 -1.38 -5.20
C PRO A 411 21.64 -1.61 -4.21
N LEU A 412 22.88 -1.57 -4.67
CA LEU A 412 24.04 -2.04 -3.93
C LEU A 412 25.04 -0.91 -3.74
N ARG A 413 25.57 -0.78 -2.53
CA ARG A 413 26.63 0.20 -2.27
C ARG A 413 27.88 -0.15 -3.10
N PRO A 414 28.62 0.83 -3.62
CA PRO A 414 29.92 0.54 -4.21
C PRO A 414 30.86 -0.15 -3.21
N ALA A 415 31.69 -1.06 -3.71
CA ALA A 415 32.71 -1.77 -2.94
C ALA A 415 32.20 -2.52 -1.68
N CYS A 416 31.09 -3.26 -1.81
CA CYS A 416 30.50 -4.02 -0.71
C CYS A 416 30.36 -5.52 -0.94
N MET A 417 30.65 -6.02 -2.15
CA MET A 417 30.51 -7.44 -2.51
C MET A 417 31.86 -8.11 -2.73
N ASP A 418 32.04 -9.29 -2.15
CA ASP A 418 33.22 -10.14 -2.35
C ASP A 418 33.10 -10.96 -3.65
N GLY A 419 31.87 -11.31 -4.02
CA GLY A 419 31.53 -12.05 -5.22
C GLY A 419 30.34 -11.44 -5.95
N VAL A 420 30.37 -11.45 -7.28
CA VAL A 420 29.21 -11.09 -8.12
C VAL A 420 28.97 -12.19 -9.15
N LEU A 421 27.73 -12.65 -9.27
CA LEU A 421 27.27 -13.53 -10.33
C LEU A 421 26.41 -12.71 -11.30
N CYS A 422 26.64 -12.88 -12.60
CA CYS A 422 25.79 -12.33 -13.65
C CYS A 422 25.65 -13.38 -14.75
N ILE A 423 24.73 -14.32 -14.52
CA ILE A 423 24.66 -15.58 -15.27
C ILE A 423 23.54 -15.50 -16.29
N ALA A 424 23.88 -15.42 -17.58
CA ALA A 424 22.91 -15.35 -18.68
C ALA A 424 21.97 -14.12 -18.58
N VAL A 425 22.57 -12.96 -18.34
CA VAL A 425 21.87 -11.66 -18.22
C VAL A 425 22.41 -10.65 -19.22
N LEU A 426 23.74 -10.50 -19.31
CA LEU A 426 24.39 -9.48 -20.14
C LEU A 426 24.01 -9.56 -21.63
N HIS A 427 23.73 -10.76 -22.16
CA HIS A 427 23.27 -10.95 -23.54
C HIS A 427 21.86 -10.42 -23.84
N HIS A 428 21.14 -9.94 -22.83
CA HIS A 428 19.84 -9.30 -23.00
C HIS A 428 19.94 -7.78 -23.14
N MET A 429 21.13 -7.20 -23.00
CA MET A 429 21.37 -5.77 -23.20
C MET A 429 21.54 -5.48 -24.69
N SER A 430 20.62 -4.70 -25.24
CA SER A 430 20.44 -4.49 -26.68
C SER A 430 21.53 -3.68 -27.37
N THR A 431 22.36 -2.96 -26.61
CA THR A 431 23.43 -2.14 -27.16
C THR A 431 24.75 -2.38 -26.43
N VAL A 432 25.86 -2.18 -27.13
CA VAL A 432 27.21 -2.24 -26.54
C VAL A 432 27.33 -1.30 -25.35
N ALA A 433 26.79 -0.07 -25.45
CA ALA A 433 26.81 0.89 -24.36
C ALA A 433 26.11 0.37 -23.09
N ARG A 434 24.96 -0.31 -23.23
CA ARG A 434 24.26 -0.93 -22.09
C ARG A 434 25.01 -2.14 -21.54
N ARG A 435 25.66 -2.94 -22.41
CA ARG A 435 26.54 -4.03 -21.98
C ARG A 435 27.72 -3.52 -21.14
N LEU A 436 28.40 -2.47 -21.60
CA LEU A 436 29.48 -1.82 -20.86
C LEU A 436 28.98 -1.21 -19.55
N ALA A 437 27.80 -0.57 -19.56
CA ALA A 437 27.19 -0.03 -18.35
C ALA A 437 26.90 -1.13 -17.32
N LEU A 438 26.37 -2.29 -17.73
CA LEU A 438 26.15 -3.42 -16.82
C LEU A 438 27.48 -3.92 -16.25
N LEU A 439 28.50 -4.18 -17.08
CA LEU A 439 29.81 -4.62 -16.60
C LEU A 439 30.44 -3.62 -15.62
N HIS A 440 30.29 -2.31 -15.88
CA HIS A 440 30.71 -1.26 -14.96
C HIS A 440 29.93 -1.29 -13.63
N GLN A 441 28.61 -1.48 -13.68
CA GLN A 441 27.79 -1.63 -12.47
C GLN A 441 28.26 -2.83 -11.64
N LEU A 442 28.49 -3.99 -12.25
CA LEU A 442 29.01 -5.18 -11.55
C LEU A 442 30.36 -4.88 -10.87
N LEU A 443 31.31 -4.29 -11.62
CA LEU A 443 32.62 -3.88 -11.08
C LEU A 443 32.49 -2.93 -9.89
N SER A 444 31.59 -1.95 -9.98
CA SER A 444 31.45 -0.91 -8.96
C SER A 444 31.06 -1.48 -7.60
N THR A 445 30.30 -2.58 -7.57
CA THR A 445 29.86 -3.26 -6.34
C THR A 445 30.96 -4.08 -5.68
N LEU A 446 32.00 -4.49 -6.41
CA LEU A 446 33.09 -5.30 -5.88
C LEU A 446 33.99 -4.52 -4.93
N CYS A 447 34.29 -5.11 -3.78
CA CYS A 447 35.40 -4.69 -2.92
C CYS A 447 36.75 -4.93 -3.61
N LEU A 448 37.84 -4.37 -3.06
CA LEU A 448 39.18 -4.64 -3.57
C LEU A 448 39.51 -6.13 -3.40
N GLY A 449 39.94 -6.79 -4.47
CA GLY A 449 40.13 -8.25 -4.51
C GLY A 449 38.85 -9.07 -4.71
N GLY A 450 37.67 -8.42 -4.74
CA GLY A 450 36.42 -9.04 -5.11
C GLY A 450 36.41 -9.46 -6.58
N ARG A 451 35.60 -10.48 -6.90
CA ARG A 451 35.54 -11.08 -8.25
C ARG A 451 34.10 -11.17 -8.77
N ALA A 452 33.91 -10.94 -10.06
CA ALA A 452 32.66 -11.14 -10.77
C ALA A 452 32.80 -12.27 -11.79
N LEU A 453 31.79 -13.16 -11.86
CA LEU A 453 31.64 -14.16 -12.90
C LEU A 453 30.47 -13.78 -13.81
N VAL A 454 30.75 -13.62 -15.10
CA VAL A 454 29.75 -13.34 -16.15
C VAL A 454 29.70 -14.49 -17.13
N THR A 455 28.50 -14.93 -17.51
CA THR A 455 28.30 -15.95 -18.55
C THR A 455 27.31 -15.48 -19.60
N VAL A 456 27.64 -15.64 -20.88
CA VAL A 456 26.82 -15.22 -22.02
C VAL A 456 26.75 -16.30 -23.09
N TRP A 457 25.69 -16.30 -23.90
CA TRP A 457 25.52 -17.28 -24.97
C TRP A 457 26.53 -17.05 -26.08
N ALA A 458 27.21 -18.12 -26.50
CA ALA A 458 28.20 -18.07 -27.57
C ALA A 458 27.58 -18.17 -28.97
N THR A 459 28.29 -17.73 -30.01
CA THR A 459 27.94 -17.99 -31.41
C THR A 459 28.23 -19.43 -31.85
N GLU A 460 29.17 -20.12 -31.20
CA GLU A 460 29.65 -21.47 -31.56
C GLU A 460 28.84 -22.61 -30.93
N GLN A 461 27.58 -22.37 -30.57
CA GLN A 461 26.78 -23.38 -29.86
C GLN A 461 26.61 -24.68 -30.65
N GLU A 462 26.49 -25.80 -29.95
CA GLU A 462 26.15 -27.06 -30.60
C GLU A 462 24.80 -26.96 -31.34
N GLY A 463 24.78 -27.42 -32.60
CA GLY A 463 23.58 -27.42 -33.44
C GLY A 463 23.10 -26.03 -33.91
N MET A 464 24.00 -25.04 -33.95
CA MET A 464 23.64 -23.65 -34.27
C MET A 464 22.87 -23.48 -35.59
N ALA A 465 23.25 -24.20 -36.66
CA ALA A 465 22.55 -24.12 -37.95
C ALA A 465 21.03 -24.39 -37.83
N ARG A 466 20.66 -25.45 -37.08
CA ARG A 466 19.26 -25.82 -36.82
C ARG A 466 18.55 -24.84 -35.87
N LYS A 467 19.30 -24.19 -34.99
CA LYS A 467 18.76 -23.14 -34.10
C LYS A 467 18.43 -21.89 -34.92
N LEU A 468 19.31 -21.48 -35.83
CA LEU A 468 19.14 -20.32 -36.72
C LEU A 468 17.94 -20.45 -37.66
N GLU A 469 17.56 -21.65 -38.08
CA GLU A 469 16.30 -21.88 -38.83
C GLU A 469 15.04 -21.41 -38.10
N LYS A 470 15.10 -21.30 -36.77
CA LYS A 470 13.96 -20.95 -35.90
C LYS A 470 14.08 -19.56 -35.28
N TRP A 471 15.26 -18.95 -35.32
CA TRP A 471 15.55 -17.67 -34.68
C TRP A 471 15.47 -16.59 -35.73
N ALA A 472 14.75 -15.51 -35.44
CA ALA A 472 14.64 -14.40 -36.38
C ALA A 472 15.76 -13.38 -36.09
N PRO A 473 16.60 -12.99 -37.07
CA PRO A 473 17.52 -11.87 -36.88
C PRO A 473 16.73 -10.58 -36.64
N LEU A 474 17.29 -9.65 -35.86
CA LEU A 474 16.63 -8.37 -35.60
C LEU A 474 16.58 -7.50 -36.89
N PRO A 475 15.41 -6.96 -37.30
CA PRO A 475 15.33 -6.11 -38.48
C PRO A 475 16.06 -4.77 -38.27
N GLY A 476 16.94 -4.39 -39.20
CA GLY A 476 17.65 -3.10 -39.15
C GLY A 476 18.89 -3.08 -38.26
N SER A 477 19.25 -4.19 -37.61
CA SER A 477 20.63 -4.37 -37.12
C SER A 477 21.54 -4.61 -38.32
N GLU A 478 22.71 -3.97 -38.36
CA GLU A 478 23.76 -4.34 -39.33
C GLU A 478 23.92 -5.87 -39.30
N SER A 479 24.00 -6.54 -40.45
CA SER A 479 23.92 -8.02 -40.53
C SER A 479 25.08 -8.76 -39.84
N GLU A 480 25.97 -8.01 -39.16
CA GLU A 480 27.09 -8.49 -38.37
C GLU A 480 26.85 -8.40 -36.85
N ALA A 481 25.66 -7.99 -36.38
CA ALA A 481 25.42 -7.68 -34.97
C ALA A 481 25.11 -8.87 -34.05
N ASN A 482 25.00 -10.11 -34.56
CA ASN A 482 24.69 -11.34 -33.80
C ASN A 482 23.44 -11.24 -32.89
N ASP A 483 22.45 -10.43 -33.29
CA ASP A 483 21.24 -10.15 -32.53
C ASP A 483 20.05 -10.97 -33.05
N TYR A 484 19.41 -11.73 -32.15
CA TYR A 484 18.37 -12.69 -32.49
C TYR A 484 17.15 -12.59 -31.58
N LEU A 485 15.98 -12.82 -32.18
CA LEU A 485 14.75 -13.17 -31.50
C LEU A 485 14.64 -14.69 -31.37
N VAL A 486 14.70 -15.16 -30.13
CA VAL A 486 14.73 -16.58 -29.76
C VAL A 486 13.34 -16.99 -29.26
N PRO A 487 12.67 -17.97 -29.91
CA PRO A 487 11.32 -18.37 -29.55
C PRO A 487 11.28 -19.15 -28.24
N TRP A 488 10.31 -18.85 -27.38
CA TRP A 488 9.99 -19.60 -26.16
C TRP A 488 8.53 -20.01 -26.16
N HIS A 489 8.26 -21.31 -26.05
CA HIS A 489 6.91 -21.86 -26.15
C HIS A 489 6.40 -22.25 -24.76
N VAL A 490 5.24 -21.69 -24.37
CA VAL A 490 4.50 -22.03 -23.16
C VAL A 490 3.26 -22.84 -23.55
N PRO A 491 3.09 -24.08 -23.06
CA PRO A 491 1.90 -24.88 -23.35
C PRO A 491 0.61 -24.20 -22.86
N MET A 492 -0.46 -24.21 -23.67
CA MET A 492 -1.72 -23.52 -23.35
C MET A 492 -2.44 -24.07 -22.10
N HIS A 493 -2.16 -25.31 -21.69
CA HIS A 493 -2.74 -25.91 -20.48
C HIS A 493 -2.13 -25.37 -19.17
N ARG A 494 -1.07 -24.55 -19.25
CA ARG A 494 -0.45 -23.93 -18.07
C ARG A 494 -1.25 -22.70 -17.64
N ALA A 495 -1.37 -22.50 -16.33
CA ALA A 495 -2.12 -21.38 -15.76
C ALA A 495 -1.57 -20.01 -16.23
N GLU A 496 -0.25 -19.90 -16.42
CA GLU A 496 0.40 -18.70 -16.92
C GLU A 496 0.14 -18.40 -18.41
N ALA A 497 -0.42 -19.34 -19.19
CA ALA A 497 -0.65 -19.17 -20.62
C ALA A 497 -1.65 -18.04 -20.95
N ALA A 498 -2.66 -17.84 -20.10
CA ALA A 498 -3.67 -16.78 -20.30
C ALA A 498 -3.07 -15.37 -20.10
N ALA A 499 -2.28 -15.18 -19.03
CA ALA A 499 -1.56 -13.93 -18.80
C ALA A 499 -0.47 -13.69 -19.86
N ALA A 500 0.16 -14.78 -20.32
CA ALA A 500 1.13 -14.78 -21.39
C ALA A 500 0.56 -14.32 -22.74
N ALA A 501 -0.64 -14.80 -23.10
CA ALA A 501 -1.30 -14.49 -24.37
C ALA A 501 -1.79 -13.04 -24.48
N ALA A 502 -1.94 -12.33 -23.36
CA ALA A 502 -2.38 -10.93 -23.33
C ALA A 502 -1.29 -9.92 -23.72
N ARG A 503 -0.04 -10.37 -23.95
CA ARG A 503 1.07 -9.46 -24.29
C ARG A 503 1.15 -9.19 -25.80
N PRO A 504 1.54 -7.96 -26.20
CA PRO A 504 1.71 -7.61 -27.62
C PRO A 504 2.72 -8.50 -28.36
N SER A 505 3.78 -8.97 -27.69
CA SER A 505 4.84 -9.80 -28.26
C SER A 505 4.52 -11.31 -28.27
N ALA A 506 3.34 -11.72 -27.80
CA ALA A 506 2.91 -13.12 -27.76
C ALA A 506 2.21 -13.55 -29.05
N VAL A 507 2.58 -14.72 -29.57
CA VAL A 507 1.98 -15.31 -30.77
C VAL A 507 1.38 -16.67 -30.41
N LEU A 508 0.10 -16.87 -30.71
CA LEU A 508 -0.58 -18.15 -30.51
C LEU A 508 -0.19 -19.13 -31.63
N ASP A 509 0.48 -20.22 -31.27
CA ASP A 509 0.76 -21.35 -32.17
C ASP A 509 -0.31 -22.42 -31.97
N GLY A 510 -1.37 -22.34 -32.78
CA GLY A 510 -2.48 -23.29 -32.76
C GLY A 510 -2.09 -24.72 -33.15
N LYS A 511 -0.99 -24.91 -33.88
CA LYS A 511 -0.52 -26.26 -34.27
C LYS A 511 0.18 -26.97 -33.10
N LYS A 512 0.92 -26.23 -32.29
CA LYS A 512 1.62 -26.77 -31.11
C LYS A 512 0.82 -26.65 -29.81
N SER A 513 -0.34 -25.98 -29.83
CA SER A 513 -1.12 -25.64 -28.63
C SER A 513 -0.27 -24.89 -27.59
N THR A 514 0.47 -23.88 -28.06
CA THR A 514 1.39 -23.09 -27.23
C THR A 514 1.25 -21.59 -27.48
N VAL A 515 1.53 -20.79 -26.46
CA VAL A 515 1.83 -19.36 -26.59
C VAL A 515 3.33 -19.21 -26.82
N CYS A 516 3.73 -18.62 -27.94
CA CYS A 516 5.13 -18.41 -28.30
C CYS A 516 5.53 -16.95 -28.07
N PHE A 517 6.66 -16.75 -27.40
CA PHE A 517 7.29 -15.43 -27.23
C PHE A 517 8.58 -15.34 -27.99
N GLN A 518 8.87 -14.17 -28.52
CA GLN A 518 10.16 -13.86 -29.14
C GLN A 518 11.02 -13.10 -28.16
N ARG A 519 12.14 -13.71 -27.70
CA ARG A 519 13.03 -13.10 -26.72
C ARG A 519 14.27 -12.54 -27.38
N TYR A 520 14.66 -11.32 -27.05
CA TYR A 520 15.89 -10.73 -27.58
C TYR A 520 17.14 -11.35 -26.93
N TYR A 521 18.13 -11.71 -27.74
CA TYR A 521 19.45 -12.18 -27.34
C TYR A 521 20.53 -11.65 -28.29
N HIS A 522 21.64 -11.19 -27.70
CA HIS A 522 22.90 -10.97 -28.39
C HIS A 522 23.83 -12.18 -28.19
N LEU A 523 24.26 -12.84 -29.26
CA LEU A 523 25.24 -13.94 -29.16
C LEU A 523 26.66 -13.40 -29.27
N PHE A 524 27.50 -13.82 -28.34
CA PHE A 524 28.87 -13.33 -28.24
C PHE A 524 29.82 -14.18 -29.08
N ARG A 525 30.69 -13.50 -29.83
CA ARG A 525 31.82 -14.12 -30.53
C ARG A 525 32.98 -14.43 -29.57
N PRO A 526 33.92 -15.32 -29.96
CA PRO A 526 35.12 -15.58 -29.17
C PRO A 526 35.90 -14.27 -28.97
N GLY A 527 36.28 -13.98 -27.74
CA GLY A 527 37.04 -12.77 -27.37
C GLY A 527 36.20 -11.49 -27.23
N GLU A 528 34.92 -11.49 -27.61
CA GLU A 528 34.07 -10.31 -27.55
C GLU A 528 33.80 -9.88 -26.09
N LEU A 529 33.46 -10.82 -25.23
CA LEU A 529 33.16 -10.56 -23.82
C LEU A 529 34.40 -10.03 -23.09
N GLU A 530 35.56 -10.64 -23.33
CA GLU A 530 36.85 -10.20 -22.81
C GLU A 530 37.20 -8.79 -23.31
N GLY A 531 36.90 -8.50 -24.58
CA GLY A 531 37.06 -7.18 -25.18
C GLY A 531 36.20 -6.10 -24.49
N LEU A 532 34.96 -6.42 -24.14
CA LEU A 532 34.10 -5.50 -23.38
C LEU A 532 34.61 -5.27 -21.96
N VAL A 533 35.03 -6.33 -21.26
CA VAL A 533 35.60 -6.20 -19.90
C VAL A 533 36.83 -5.29 -19.89
N ARG A 534 37.73 -5.44 -20.88
CA ARG A 534 38.93 -4.59 -20.98
C ARG A 534 38.63 -3.11 -21.25
N GLN A 535 37.44 -2.79 -21.76
CA GLN A 535 37.00 -1.40 -21.98
C GLN A 535 36.45 -0.76 -20.70
N VAL A 536 36.11 -1.54 -19.67
CA VAL A 536 35.60 -1.00 -18.40
C VAL A 536 36.77 -0.46 -17.57
N PRO A 537 36.82 0.84 -17.26
CA PRO A 537 37.92 1.42 -16.48
C PRO A 537 38.02 0.77 -15.09
N GLY A 538 39.22 0.32 -14.74
CA GLY A 538 39.51 -0.32 -13.45
C GLY A 538 39.13 -1.80 -13.36
N ALA A 539 38.58 -2.40 -14.43
CA ALA A 539 38.37 -3.84 -14.47
C ALA A 539 39.68 -4.58 -14.82
N GLN A 540 39.96 -5.65 -14.09
CA GLN A 540 41.03 -6.60 -14.44
C GLN A 540 40.40 -7.93 -14.86
N LEU A 541 40.68 -8.38 -16.08
CA LEU A 541 40.33 -9.74 -16.52
C LEU A 541 41.23 -10.75 -15.80
N LEU A 542 40.62 -11.70 -15.08
CA LEU A 542 41.32 -12.71 -14.28
C LEU A 542 41.31 -14.08 -14.95
N ASP A 543 40.20 -14.44 -15.59
CA ASP A 543 40.04 -15.71 -16.31
C ASP A 543 39.01 -15.56 -17.44
N ALA A 544 39.13 -16.39 -18.48
CA ALA A 544 38.19 -16.47 -19.59
C ALA A 544 38.13 -17.91 -20.12
N PHE A 545 36.92 -18.46 -20.24
CA PHE A 545 36.73 -19.86 -20.64
C PHE A 545 35.39 -20.08 -21.35
N TYR A 546 35.29 -21.23 -22.01
CA TYR A 546 34.06 -21.71 -22.66
C TYR A 546 33.42 -22.83 -21.82
N ASP A 547 32.12 -22.74 -21.52
CA ASP A 547 31.37 -23.79 -20.82
C ASP A 547 29.96 -23.95 -21.38
N LYS A 548 29.65 -25.15 -21.91
CA LYS A 548 28.31 -25.58 -22.36
C LYS A 548 27.55 -24.56 -23.23
N ASP A 549 28.13 -24.16 -24.35
CA ASP A 549 27.56 -23.16 -25.28
C ASP A 549 27.62 -21.69 -24.79
N ASN A 550 28.48 -21.39 -23.80
CA ASN A 550 28.61 -20.05 -23.23
C ASN A 550 30.07 -19.61 -23.16
N TRP A 551 30.30 -18.33 -23.50
CA TRP A 551 31.52 -17.62 -23.14
C TRP A 551 31.40 -17.11 -21.71
N CYS A 552 32.44 -17.30 -20.92
CA CYS A 552 32.48 -16.96 -19.50
C CYS A 552 33.75 -16.16 -19.19
N VAL A 553 33.63 -15.16 -18.32
CA VAL A 553 34.78 -14.40 -17.81
C VAL A 553 34.70 -14.24 -16.30
N VAL A 554 35.87 -14.29 -15.66
CA VAL A 554 36.06 -13.81 -14.31
C VAL A 554 36.87 -12.53 -14.37
N PHE A 555 36.38 -11.46 -13.76
CA PHE A 555 37.11 -10.20 -13.64
C PHE A 555 37.01 -9.65 -12.23
N GLY A 556 37.91 -8.76 -11.85
CA GLY A 556 37.97 -8.19 -10.50
C GLY A 556 38.29 -6.70 -10.50
N ARG A 557 38.21 -6.14 -9.30
CA ARG A 557 38.63 -4.77 -9.00
C ARG A 557 39.92 -4.83 -8.18
N LEU A 558 40.99 -4.28 -8.73
CA LEU A 558 42.28 -4.14 -8.04
C LEU A 558 42.35 -2.87 -7.20
#